data_AF-A0A958QNR6-F1
#
_entry.id   AF-A0A958QNR6-F1
#
_cell.length_a   1.000
_cell.length_b   1.000
_cell.length_c   1.000
_cell.angle_alpha   90.00
_cell.angle_beta   90.00
_cell.angle_gamma   90.00
#
_symmetry.space_group_name_H-M   'P 1'
#
loop_
_entity.id
_entity.type
_entity.pdbx_description
1 polymer ?
#
loop_
_entity_poly.entity_id
_entity_poly.type
_entity_poly.pdbx_seq_one_letter_code
_entity_poly.pdbx_strand_id
1 'polypeptide(L)'
;MVLFQKRSVLSVGRSFWSCHNPPAGNSRREPKACGSSLLLTCFLLALFCLLSPLQTFADDEDIQRSPKPGWGNFDVVEQETERPTWQHILLWPVNRVADLLDVFRIDIGGGNAKGAVVRITEYGNIGYREIDPKSVRLGLFGRRAPYLVERSSEHGIGPSYTMSHERTQCPGEVGIGIDLYVGAYGGICVDELADFVLGIFFLDFKDDDIR
;
A
#
# COMPACT_ATOMS: atom_id res chain seq x y z
N MET A 1 -32.83 0.98 28.46
CA MET A 1 -32.24 0.30 29.63
C MET A 1 -31.51 -0.93 29.09
N VAL A 2 -30.21 -0.82 28.83
CA VAL A 2 -29.38 -1.90 28.27
C VAL A 2 -28.13 -2.01 29.13
N LEU A 3 -27.90 -3.21 29.65
CA LEU A 3 -26.89 -3.54 30.65
C LEU A 3 -25.46 -3.49 30.08
N PHE A 4 -24.59 -2.80 30.83
CA PHE A 4 -23.14 -2.86 30.72
C PHE A 4 -22.64 -4.25 31.12
N GLN A 5 -21.82 -4.89 30.28
CA GLN A 5 -21.05 -6.07 30.65
C GLN A 5 -19.55 -5.80 30.48
N LYS A 6 -18.92 -5.49 31.62
CA LYS A 6 -17.47 -5.26 31.79
C LYS A 6 -16.78 -6.63 31.96
N ARG A 7 -15.81 -6.97 31.11
CA ARG A 7 -14.84 -8.07 31.33
C ARG A 7 -13.44 -7.48 31.09
N SER A 8 -12.63 -7.28 32.13
CA SER A 8 -11.74 -8.24 32.81
C SER A 8 -10.40 -8.43 32.11
N VAL A 9 -9.44 -7.59 32.51
CA VAL A 9 -8.02 -7.84 32.84
C VAL A 9 -7.39 -9.12 32.27
N LEU A 10 -6.43 -8.96 31.36
CA LEU A 10 -5.46 -9.99 30.98
C LEU A 10 -4.05 -9.61 31.43
N SER A 11 -3.67 -10.21 32.57
CA SER A 11 -2.36 -10.80 32.91
C SER A 11 -1.18 -10.46 32.01
N VAL A 12 -0.34 -9.50 32.44
CA VAL A 12 1.03 -9.34 31.96
C VAL A 12 1.89 -10.49 32.53
N GLY A 13 2.22 -11.44 31.66
CA GLY A 13 3.11 -12.56 31.98
C GLY A 13 4.52 -12.06 32.30
N ARG A 14 4.92 -12.16 33.57
CA ARG A 14 6.31 -12.11 34.00
C ARG A 14 7.04 -13.34 33.47
N SER A 15 7.95 -13.15 32.55
CA SER A 15 8.96 -14.15 32.17
C SER A 15 10.28 -13.43 31.96
N PHE A 16 10.80 -12.88 33.06
CA PHE A 16 12.15 -12.37 33.17
C PHE A 16 12.74 -13.02 34.41
N TRP A 17 13.89 -13.66 34.25
CA TRP A 17 14.71 -14.40 35.23
C TRP A 17 14.66 -15.94 35.10
N SER A 18 15.59 -16.47 34.31
CA SER A 18 16.41 -17.60 34.76
C SER A 18 17.68 -17.71 33.92
N CYS A 19 18.68 -16.86 34.19
CA CYS A 19 20.06 -17.14 33.80
C CYS A 19 20.74 -17.82 34.99
N HIS A 20 20.73 -19.15 34.94
CA HIS A 20 21.33 -20.06 35.90
C HIS A 20 22.84 -19.80 36.10
N ASN A 21 23.26 -19.78 37.37
CA ASN A 21 24.66 -19.93 37.80
C ASN A 21 25.24 -21.26 37.26
N PRO A 22 26.38 -21.25 36.55
CA PRO A 22 27.08 -22.47 36.20
C PRO A 22 27.93 -22.98 37.39
N PRO A 23 27.95 -24.29 37.67
CA PRO A 23 28.85 -24.87 38.66
C PRO A 23 30.31 -24.82 38.19
N ALA A 24 31.21 -24.66 39.16
CA ALA A 24 32.66 -24.61 38.97
C ALA A 24 33.17 -25.96 38.43
N GLY A 25 33.44 -26.02 37.13
CA GLY A 25 33.90 -27.23 36.46
C GLY A 25 34.57 -26.92 35.14
N ASN A 26 35.90 -26.80 35.22
CA ASN A 26 36.91 -26.73 34.16
C ASN A 26 36.46 -27.17 32.75
N SER A 27 36.41 -26.24 31.78
CA SER A 27 36.79 -26.47 30.37
C SER A 27 36.64 -25.19 29.56
N ARG A 28 37.59 -24.98 28.63
CA ARG A 28 37.60 -23.92 27.61
C ARG A 28 36.21 -23.78 26.98
N ARG A 29 35.53 -22.66 27.24
CA ARG A 29 34.31 -22.30 26.51
C ARG A 29 34.60 -21.05 25.70
N GLU A 30 34.36 -21.17 24.40
CA GLU A 30 34.33 -20.07 23.46
C GLU A 30 33.40 -18.96 23.96
N PRO A 31 33.73 -17.68 23.70
CA PRO A 31 32.92 -16.55 24.13
C PRO A 31 31.56 -16.61 23.43
N LYS A 32 30.54 -17.10 24.15
CA LYS A 32 29.15 -17.00 23.71
C LYS A 32 28.80 -15.52 23.64
N ALA A 33 28.56 -15.03 22.42
CA ALA A 33 28.13 -13.68 22.11
C ALA A 33 26.79 -13.37 22.79
N CYS A 34 26.85 -12.94 24.06
CA CYS A 34 25.69 -12.59 24.89
C CYS A 34 25.34 -11.09 24.81
N GLY A 35 26.01 -10.34 23.92
CA GLY A 35 25.90 -8.88 23.83
C GLY A 35 24.95 -8.34 22.75
N SER A 36 24.55 -9.15 21.76
CA SER A 36 23.78 -8.65 20.60
C SER A 36 22.28 -8.47 20.90
N SER A 37 21.73 -9.25 21.84
CA SER A 37 20.29 -9.21 22.11
C SER A 37 19.85 -7.94 22.82
N LEU A 38 20.72 -7.32 23.64
CA LEU A 38 20.35 -6.15 24.44
C LEU A 38 20.30 -4.86 23.60
N LEU A 39 21.23 -4.74 22.64
CA LEU A 39 21.29 -3.60 21.71
C LEU A 39 20.07 -3.58 20.77
N LEU A 40 19.66 -4.74 20.27
CA LEU A 40 18.48 -4.85 19.41
C LEU A 40 17.19 -4.48 20.16
N THR A 41 17.05 -4.91 21.42
CA THR A 41 15.88 -4.55 22.25
C THR A 41 15.83 -3.07 22.59
N CYS A 42 16.97 -2.43 22.88
CA CYS A 42 17.02 -0.99 23.13
C CYS A 42 16.71 -0.18 21.87
N PHE A 43 17.19 -0.62 20.70
CA PHE A 43 16.91 0.06 19.43
C PHE A 43 15.42 -0.02 19.06
N LEU A 44 14.79 -1.18 19.25
CA LEU A 44 13.34 -1.35 19.02
C LEU A 44 12.49 -0.51 19.99
N LEU A 45 12.88 -0.43 21.27
CA LEU A 45 12.20 0.42 22.26
C LEU A 45 12.34 1.92 21.94
N ALA A 46 13.53 2.36 21.52
CA ALA A 46 13.75 3.75 21.11
C ALA A 46 12.93 4.11 19.86
N LEU A 47 12.87 3.22 18.87
CA LEU A 47 12.06 3.40 17.67
C LEU A 47 10.56 3.45 18.00
N PHE A 48 10.08 2.59 18.91
CA PHE A 48 8.70 2.59 19.37
C PHE A 48 8.34 3.90 20.09
N CYS A 49 9.21 4.40 20.96
CA CYS A 49 9.02 5.68 21.65
C CYS A 49 9.02 6.89 20.70
N LEU A 50 9.77 6.84 19.59
CA LEU A 50 9.78 7.90 18.58
C LEU A 50 8.53 7.90 17.69
N LEU A 51 7.83 6.77 17.58
CA LEU A 51 6.62 6.64 16.76
C LEU A 51 5.32 6.93 17.54
N SER A 52 5.36 6.93 18.89
CA SER A 52 4.21 7.16 19.76
C SER A 52 3.47 8.51 19.59
N PRO A 53 4.11 9.66 19.28
CA PRO A 53 3.38 10.93 19.27
C PRO A 53 2.57 11.20 17.99
N LEU A 54 2.59 10.31 16.98
CA LEU A 54 1.89 10.56 15.70
C LEU A 54 0.41 10.11 15.66
N GLN A 55 -0.14 9.56 16.75
CA GLN A 55 -1.48 8.93 16.75
C GLN A 55 -2.60 9.77 17.36
N THR A 56 -2.35 11.00 17.77
CA THR A 56 -3.42 11.93 18.14
C THR A 56 -3.81 12.75 16.91
N PHE A 57 -5.12 12.92 16.69
CA PHE A 57 -5.78 13.75 15.66
C PHE A 57 -6.14 13.04 14.34
N ALA A 58 -7.16 12.19 14.40
CA ALA A 58 -8.10 12.03 13.30
C ALA A 58 -9.48 11.59 13.86
N ASP A 59 -10.05 12.41 14.75
CA ASP A 59 -11.49 12.38 14.96
C ASP A 59 -12.13 12.83 13.63
N ASP A 60 -12.88 11.92 13.01
CA ASP A 60 -13.77 12.21 11.87
C ASP A 60 -14.87 13.14 12.41
N GLU A 61 -14.57 14.44 12.49
CA GLU A 61 -15.63 15.44 12.57
C GLU A 61 -16.48 15.28 11.31
N ASP A 62 -17.77 15.02 11.52
CA ASP A 62 -18.79 14.96 10.49
C ASP A 62 -18.94 16.38 9.90
N ILE A 63 -18.04 16.74 8.98
CA ILE A 63 -18.05 18.03 8.31
C ILE A 63 -19.37 18.09 7.55
N GLN A 64 -20.32 18.86 8.09
CA GLN A 64 -21.54 19.25 7.42
C GLN A 64 -21.17 19.79 6.04
N ARG A 65 -21.34 18.96 5.01
CA ARG A 65 -21.21 19.40 3.62
C ARG A 65 -22.19 20.55 3.45
N SER A 66 -21.68 21.71 3.05
CA SER A 66 -22.47 22.90 2.80
C SER A 66 -23.68 22.52 1.92
N PRO A 67 -24.91 22.87 2.31
CA PRO A 67 -26.11 22.57 1.51
C PRO A 67 -26.18 23.37 0.20
N LYS A 68 -25.19 24.25 -0.07
CA LYS A 68 -25.08 24.92 -1.36
C LYS A 68 -24.45 23.95 -2.37
N PRO A 69 -25.09 23.67 -3.51
CA PRO A 69 -24.43 22.95 -4.59
C PRO A 69 -23.15 23.73 -4.91
N GLY A 70 -22.00 23.08 -4.76
CA GLY A 70 -20.72 23.66 -5.17
C GLY A 70 -20.89 24.08 -6.63
N TRP A 71 -20.63 25.36 -6.90
CA TRP A 71 -20.45 25.99 -8.22
C TRP A 71 -20.92 25.08 -9.37
N GLY A 72 -22.15 25.30 -9.86
CA GLY A 72 -22.83 24.40 -10.79
C GLY A 72 -21.95 23.92 -11.95
N ASN A 73 -22.29 22.76 -12.53
CA ASN A 73 -21.52 22.04 -13.55
C ASN A 73 -20.63 22.95 -14.40
N PHE A 74 -19.34 23.00 -14.07
CA PHE A 74 -18.35 23.56 -14.97
C PHE A 74 -18.22 22.58 -16.12
N ASP A 75 -18.76 22.95 -17.27
CA ASP A 75 -18.36 22.33 -18.52
C ASP A 75 -16.93 22.80 -18.77
N VAL A 76 -15.95 22.02 -18.31
CA VAL A 76 -14.56 22.19 -18.70
C VAL A 76 -14.52 21.84 -20.19
N VAL A 77 -14.70 22.85 -21.04
CA VAL A 77 -14.48 22.72 -22.46
C VAL A 77 -12.99 22.53 -22.64
N GLU A 78 -12.55 21.28 -22.71
CA GLU A 78 -11.19 20.93 -23.09
C GLU A 78 -10.98 21.42 -24.53
N GLN A 79 -10.37 22.59 -24.64
CA GLN A 79 -10.00 23.13 -25.93
C GLN A 79 -8.74 22.38 -26.37
N GLU A 80 -8.91 21.38 -27.23
CA GLU A 80 -7.81 20.68 -27.89
C GLU A 80 -6.92 21.70 -28.59
N THR A 81 -5.81 22.07 -27.95
CA THR A 81 -4.86 22.99 -28.51
C THR A 81 -3.92 22.15 -29.35
N GLU A 82 -4.06 22.20 -30.68
CA GLU A 82 -3.14 21.51 -31.60
C GLU A 82 -1.71 21.96 -31.30
N ARG A 83 -0.92 21.05 -30.69
CA ARG A 83 0.48 21.31 -30.41
C ARG A 83 1.30 21.04 -31.68
N PRO A 84 2.35 21.82 -31.96
CA PRO A 84 3.18 21.60 -33.13
C PRO A 84 3.92 20.25 -33.05
N THR A 85 4.11 19.58 -34.19
CA THR A 85 4.69 18.22 -34.30
C THR A 85 6.01 18.03 -33.55
N TRP A 86 6.86 19.05 -33.47
CA TRP A 86 8.13 18.97 -32.75
C TRP A 86 7.95 18.78 -31.23
N GLN A 87 6.85 19.27 -30.64
CA GLN A 87 6.55 19.05 -29.22
C GLN A 87 6.22 17.58 -28.97
N HIS A 88 5.45 16.95 -29.85
CA HIS A 88 5.19 15.50 -29.76
C HIS A 88 6.48 14.68 -29.81
N ILE A 89 7.43 15.05 -30.68
CA ILE A 89 8.73 14.37 -30.76
C ILE A 89 9.54 14.57 -29.46
N LEU A 90 9.53 15.76 -28.87
CA LEU A 90 10.24 16.04 -27.62
C LEU A 90 9.58 15.40 -26.39
N LEU A 91 8.26 15.26 -26.39
CA LEU A 91 7.50 14.63 -25.32
C LEU A 91 7.48 13.10 -25.44
N TRP A 92 7.75 12.55 -26.62
CA TRP A 92 7.82 11.10 -26.84
C TRP A 92 8.65 10.35 -25.77
N PRO A 93 9.92 10.71 -25.48
CA PRO A 93 10.68 9.99 -24.45
C PRO A 93 10.08 10.16 -23.04
N VAL A 94 9.42 11.29 -22.77
CA VAL A 94 8.78 11.55 -21.47
C VAL A 94 7.53 10.69 -21.31
N ASN A 95 6.69 10.61 -22.34
CA ASN A 95 5.50 9.77 -22.37
C ASN A 95 5.91 8.30 -22.19
N ARG A 96 6.91 7.80 -22.94
CA ARG A 96 7.36 6.41 -22.78
C ARG A 96 7.89 6.07 -21.39
N VAL A 97 8.49 7.04 -20.69
CA VAL A 97 8.86 6.87 -19.28
C VAL A 97 7.63 6.83 -18.39
N ALA A 98 6.63 7.68 -18.64
CA ALA A 98 5.37 7.66 -17.91
C ALA A 98 4.66 6.30 -18.08
N ASP A 99 4.54 5.79 -19.29
CA ASP A 99 3.85 4.52 -19.55
C ASP A 99 4.61 3.36 -18.91
N LEU A 100 5.95 3.38 -18.97
CA LEU A 100 6.77 2.39 -18.27
C LEU A 100 6.51 2.40 -16.75
N LEU A 101 6.26 3.56 -16.16
CA LEU A 101 5.88 3.66 -14.74
C LEU A 101 4.45 3.18 -14.50
N ASP A 102 3.54 3.39 -15.45
CA ASP A 102 2.16 2.90 -15.40
C ASP A 102 2.08 1.35 -15.52
N VAL A 103 3.04 0.71 -16.20
CA VAL A 103 3.20 -0.76 -16.25
C VAL A 103 3.33 -1.36 -14.85
N PHE A 104 4.14 -0.75 -13.98
CA PHE A 104 4.49 -1.32 -12.68
C PHE A 104 3.62 -0.76 -11.57
N ARG A 105 2.95 -1.65 -10.85
CA ARG A 105 2.17 -1.33 -9.64
C ARG A 105 2.86 -1.91 -8.43
N ILE A 106 3.79 -1.14 -7.86
CA ILE A 106 4.59 -1.58 -6.71
C ILE A 106 4.32 -0.64 -5.57
N ASP A 107 3.85 -1.17 -4.45
CA ASP A 107 3.57 -0.34 -3.29
C ASP A 107 3.78 -1.07 -1.96
N ILE A 108 4.28 -0.31 -1.00
CA ILE A 108 4.59 -0.75 0.36
C ILE A 108 3.79 0.12 1.31
N GLY A 109 3.08 -0.50 2.23
CA GLY A 109 2.21 0.20 3.16
C GLY A 109 2.31 -0.30 4.58
N GLY A 110 2.07 0.62 5.51
CA GLY A 110 1.97 0.34 6.94
C GLY A 110 0.60 0.77 7.46
N GLY A 111 0.05 -0.03 8.36
CA GLY A 111 -1.29 0.15 8.91
C GLY A 111 -1.82 -1.19 9.39
N ASN A 112 -3.08 -1.23 9.83
CA ASN A 112 -3.66 -2.52 10.22
C ASN A 112 -3.98 -3.32 8.96
N ALA A 113 -3.60 -4.59 8.89
CA ALA A 113 -3.53 -5.34 7.65
C ALA A 113 -3.56 -6.87 7.89
N LYS A 114 -4.20 -7.63 7.00
CA LYS A 114 -4.19 -9.11 6.92
C LYS A 114 -4.42 -9.56 5.48
N GLY A 115 -3.49 -10.30 4.90
CA GLY A 115 -3.48 -10.78 3.49
C GLY A 115 -4.01 -12.21 3.33
N ALA A 116 -3.91 -12.87 2.17
CA ALA A 116 -3.18 -12.57 0.94
C ALA A 116 -4.10 -12.33 -0.27
N VAL A 117 -3.57 -11.63 -1.27
CA VAL A 117 -4.24 -11.39 -2.55
C VAL A 117 -3.32 -11.78 -3.69
N VAL A 118 -3.83 -12.57 -4.63
CA VAL A 118 -3.19 -12.88 -5.91
C VAL A 118 -4.18 -12.49 -7.00
N ARG A 119 -3.69 -11.75 -7.98
CA ARG A 119 -4.46 -11.26 -9.13
C ARG A 119 -3.80 -11.77 -10.39
N ILE A 120 -4.58 -12.37 -11.27
CA ILE A 120 -4.10 -12.83 -12.57
C ILE A 120 -4.76 -12.00 -13.68
N THR A 121 -6.03 -11.68 -13.52
CA THR A 121 -6.85 -10.85 -14.42
C THR A 121 -8.09 -10.41 -13.65
N GLU A 122 -8.92 -9.54 -14.25
CA GLU A 122 -10.25 -9.19 -13.72
C GLU A 122 -11.07 -10.41 -13.24
N TYR A 123 -10.94 -11.56 -13.91
CA TYR A 123 -11.68 -12.79 -13.59
C TYR A 123 -10.91 -13.77 -12.70
N GLY A 124 -9.60 -13.60 -12.59
CA GLY A 124 -8.67 -14.53 -11.95
C GLY A 124 -8.13 -14.02 -10.63
N ASN A 125 -9.02 -13.63 -9.72
CA ASN A 125 -8.65 -13.10 -8.41
C ASN A 125 -8.73 -14.16 -7.31
N ILE A 126 -7.72 -14.25 -6.46
CA ILE A 126 -7.66 -15.10 -5.26
C ILE A 126 -7.45 -14.16 -4.08
N GLY A 127 -8.36 -14.14 -3.11
CA GLY A 127 -8.30 -13.17 -2.01
C GLY A 127 -8.58 -13.73 -0.63
N TYR A 128 -7.90 -13.13 0.35
CA TYR A 128 -8.51 -12.50 1.50
C TYR A 128 -7.58 -11.33 1.86
N ARG A 129 -8.03 -10.09 1.92
CA ARG A 129 -7.25 -8.93 2.39
C ARG A 129 -8.12 -8.15 3.36
N GLU A 130 -7.64 -7.64 4.47
CA GLU A 130 -8.41 -6.80 5.40
C GLU A 130 -7.47 -5.81 6.06
N ILE A 131 -7.78 -4.52 5.98
CA ILE A 131 -6.97 -3.41 6.47
C ILE A 131 -7.89 -2.40 7.19
N ASP A 132 -8.03 -2.54 8.51
CA ASP A 132 -8.91 -1.74 9.39
C ASP A 132 -8.15 -1.19 10.62
N PRO A 133 -8.00 0.14 10.84
CA PRO A 133 -8.87 1.21 10.33
C PRO A 133 -8.40 1.97 9.10
N LYS A 134 -7.08 2.15 8.92
CA LYS A 134 -6.48 2.83 7.77
C LYS A 134 -5.07 2.29 7.58
N SER A 135 -4.62 2.24 6.32
CA SER A 135 -3.21 2.13 5.99
C SER A 135 -2.79 3.26 5.09
N VAL A 136 -1.51 3.62 5.19
CA VAL A 136 -0.86 4.51 4.24
C VAL A 136 0.09 3.65 3.42
N ARG A 137 -0.05 3.74 2.10
CA ARG A 137 0.77 3.01 1.14
C ARG A 137 1.52 3.99 0.29
N LEU A 138 2.79 3.68 0.03
CA LEU A 138 3.70 4.48 -0.77
C LEU A 138 4.18 3.59 -1.91
N GLY A 139 4.12 4.12 -3.13
CA GLY A 139 4.45 3.31 -4.29
C GLY A 139 4.20 3.97 -5.63
N LEU A 140 4.37 3.14 -6.65
CA LEU A 140 4.08 3.44 -8.04
C LEU A 140 2.60 3.13 -8.28
N PHE A 141 1.80 4.19 -8.39
CA PHE A 141 0.38 4.14 -8.72
C PHE A 141 0.11 4.71 -10.12
N GLY A 142 1.10 4.58 -11.00
CA GLY A 142 1.12 5.23 -12.30
C GLY A 142 1.22 6.75 -12.19
N ARG A 143 0.49 7.48 -13.05
CA ARG A 143 0.40 8.96 -13.07
C ARG A 143 -0.34 9.61 -11.89
N ARG A 144 -0.60 8.85 -10.82
CA ARG A 144 -1.26 9.35 -9.60
C ARG A 144 -0.23 9.76 -8.55
N ALA A 145 -0.72 10.39 -7.48
CA ALA A 145 0.13 10.67 -6.33
C ALA A 145 0.81 9.39 -5.82
N PRO A 146 2.09 9.45 -5.39
CA PRO A 146 2.87 8.28 -4.98
C PRO A 146 2.47 7.74 -3.59
N TYR A 147 1.28 8.12 -3.10
CA TYR A 147 0.73 7.68 -1.84
C TYR A 147 -0.77 7.40 -1.97
N LEU A 148 -1.24 6.42 -1.22
CA LEU A 148 -2.64 6.04 -1.14
C LEU A 148 -3.01 5.83 0.33
N VAL A 149 -4.14 6.39 0.75
CA VAL A 149 -4.75 6.09 2.05
C VAL A 149 -5.84 5.05 1.79
N GLU A 150 -5.59 3.82 2.23
CA GLU A 150 -6.45 2.67 1.93
C GLU A 150 -7.19 2.24 3.22
N ARG A 151 -8.52 2.06 3.11
CA ARG A 151 -9.37 1.36 4.09
C ARG A 151 -9.77 0.06 3.40
N SER A 152 -9.24 -1.11 3.77
CA SER A 152 -9.41 -2.27 2.90
C SER A 152 -10.16 -3.42 3.58
N SER A 153 -10.97 -4.12 2.79
CA SER A 153 -11.16 -5.57 2.93
C SER A 153 -11.57 -6.14 1.57
N GLU A 154 -10.96 -7.22 1.11
CA GLU A 154 -11.21 -7.86 -0.19
C GLU A 154 -11.32 -9.38 0.03
N HIS A 155 -12.49 -9.98 -0.19
CA HIS A 155 -12.72 -11.42 0.00
C HIS A 155 -13.53 -11.99 -1.16
N GLY A 156 -13.18 -13.21 -1.58
CA GLY A 156 -13.82 -13.93 -2.68
C GLY A 156 -12.79 -14.60 -3.59
N ILE A 157 -13.27 -15.44 -4.51
CA ILE A 157 -12.45 -16.09 -5.53
C ILE A 157 -13.16 -15.90 -6.87
N GLY A 158 -12.40 -15.47 -7.87
CA GLY A 158 -12.89 -15.25 -9.23
C GLY A 158 -13.99 -14.18 -9.30
N PRO A 159 -15.15 -14.46 -9.93
CA PRO A 159 -16.19 -13.46 -10.17
C PRO A 159 -16.90 -12.98 -8.90
N SER A 160 -16.77 -13.69 -7.78
CA SER A 160 -17.32 -13.26 -6.49
C SER A 160 -16.37 -12.36 -5.70
N TYR A 161 -15.28 -11.91 -6.31
CA TYR A 161 -14.26 -11.08 -5.67
C TYR A 161 -14.74 -9.63 -5.55
N THR A 162 -14.84 -9.13 -4.32
CA THR A 162 -15.11 -7.72 -4.06
C THR A 162 -13.79 -6.93 -4.02
N MET A 163 -13.64 -5.99 -4.94
CA MET A 163 -12.47 -5.11 -5.02
C MET A 163 -12.60 -3.90 -4.07
N SER A 164 -11.47 -3.45 -3.51
CA SER A 164 -11.37 -2.16 -2.82
C SER A 164 -11.66 -1.01 -3.81
N HIS A 165 -12.41 -0.02 -3.35
CA HIS A 165 -12.76 1.15 -4.16
C HIS A 165 -11.61 2.15 -4.30
N GLU A 166 -10.68 2.14 -3.37
CA GLU A 166 -9.56 3.07 -3.28
C GLU A 166 -8.48 2.75 -4.33
N ARG A 167 -8.38 1.47 -4.74
CA ARG A 167 -7.36 1.01 -5.67
C ARG A 167 -7.97 0.77 -7.05
N THR A 168 -7.64 1.64 -8.02
CA THR A 168 -7.95 1.36 -9.43
C THR A 168 -7.09 0.21 -9.92
N GLN A 169 -7.75 -0.84 -10.39
CA GLN A 169 -7.12 -2.02 -10.98
C GLN A 169 -7.20 -1.90 -12.49
N CYS A 170 -6.20 -2.44 -13.19
CA CYS A 170 -6.33 -2.58 -14.63
C CYS A 170 -6.94 -3.95 -14.99
N PRO A 171 -7.71 -4.04 -16.09
CA PRO A 171 -8.35 -5.31 -16.49
C PRO A 171 -7.35 -6.47 -16.65
N GLY A 172 -6.18 -6.19 -17.24
CA GLY A 172 -5.08 -7.13 -17.41
C GLY A 172 -4.05 -7.14 -16.27
N GLU A 173 -4.43 -6.84 -15.02
CA GLU A 173 -3.48 -6.80 -13.90
C GLU A 173 -3.08 -8.21 -13.43
N VAL A 174 -1.78 -8.50 -13.47
CA VAL A 174 -1.18 -9.69 -12.84
C VAL A 174 -0.35 -9.22 -11.66
N GLY A 175 -0.70 -9.61 -10.44
CA GLY A 175 -0.01 -9.15 -9.25
C GLY A 175 -0.18 -10.03 -8.02
N ILE A 176 0.67 -9.80 -7.04
CA ILE A 176 0.65 -10.47 -5.75
C ILE A 176 0.82 -9.46 -4.62
N GLY A 177 -0.04 -9.60 -3.61
CA GLY A 177 -0.06 -8.82 -2.39
C GLY A 177 0.06 -9.71 -1.17
N ILE A 178 0.99 -9.33 -0.28
CA ILE A 178 1.15 -9.95 1.03
C ILE A 178 1.02 -8.85 2.06
N ASP A 179 -0.03 -8.95 2.89
CA ASP A 179 -0.34 -7.96 3.93
C ASP A 179 -0.20 -8.59 5.30
N LEU A 180 0.82 -8.14 6.03
CA LEU A 180 1.02 -8.36 7.46
C LEU A 180 1.00 -7.00 8.15
N TYR A 181 1.71 -6.79 9.26
CA TYR A 181 1.89 -5.45 9.84
C TYR A 181 2.48 -4.41 8.86
N VAL A 182 3.25 -4.90 7.89
CA VAL A 182 3.67 -4.15 6.70
C VAL A 182 3.21 -4.94 5.50
N GLY A 183 2.47 -4.30 4.61
CA GLY A 183 1.96 -4.88 3.38
C GLY A 183 2.81 -4.48 2.19
N ALA A 184 3.13 -5.44 1.34
CA ALA A 184 3.78 -5.18 0.06
C ALA A 184 2.92 -5.76 -1.05
N TYR A 185 2.80 -5.01 -2.14
CA TYR A 185 2.12 -5.43 -3.35
C TYR A 185 3.00 -5.14 -4.56
N GLY A 186 3.04 -6.09 -5.48
CA GLY A 186 3.71 -5.94 -6.76
C GLY A 186 2.83 -6.53 -7.85
N GLY A 187 2.55 -5.74 -8.87
CA GLY A 187 1.79 -6.16 -10.05
C GLY A 187 2.31 -5.50 -11.32
N ILE A 188 1.93 -6.12 -12.43
CA ILE A 188 2.19 -5.65 -13.80
C ILE A 188 0.84 -5.48 -14.47
N CYS A 189 0.64 -4.33 -15.09
CA CYS A 189 -0.51 -4.12 -15.95
C CYS A 189 -0.18 -4.52 -17.39
N VAL A 190 -0.76 -5.62 -17.86
CA VAL A 190 -0.51 -6.12 -19.22
C VAL A 190 -1.02 -5.14 -20.28
N ASP A 191 -2.10 -4.41 -19.99
CA ASP A 191 -2.66 -3.41 -20.91
C ASP A 191 -1.72 -2.22 -21.09
N GLU A 192 -1.13 -1.71 -20.00
CA GLU A 192 -0.11 -0.65 -20.09
C GLU A 192 1.18 -1.16 -20.72
N LEU A 193 1.54 -2.43 -20.49
CA LEU A 193 2.72 -3.03 -21.11
C LEU A 193 2.56 -3.10 -22.63
N ALA A 194 1.36 -3.43 -23.12
CA ALA A 194 1.05 -3.43 -24.54
C ALA A 194 1.12 -2.01 -25.11
N ASP A 195 0.55 -1.01 -24.43
CA ASP A 195 0.62 0.38 -24.86
C ASP A 195 2.08 0.89 -24.92
N PHE A 196 2.87 0.63 -23.88
CA PHE A 196 4.30 0.96 -23.87
C PHE A 196 5.06 0.35 -25.06
N VAL A 197 4.82 -0.94 -25.37
CA VAL A 197 5.48 -1.63 -26.49
C VAL A 197 5.05 -1.05 -27.84
N LEU A 198 3.76 -0.75 -28.01
CA LEU A 198 3.22 -0.14 -29.24
C LEU A 198 3.71 1.30 -29.40
N GLY A 199 3.87 2.04 -28.30
CA GLY A 199 4.38 3.40 -28.26
C GLY A 199 5.82 3.56 -28.71
N ILE A 200 6.64 2.50 -28.60
CA ILE A 200 7.98 2.46 -29.22
C ILE A 200 7.87 2.70 -30.74
N PHE A 201 6.75 2.32 -31.35
CA PHE A 201 6.44 2.51 -32.76
C PHE A 201 5.52 3.71 -33.02
N PHE A 202 5.42 4.67 -32.07
CA PHE A 202 4.55 5.85 -32.15
C PHE A 202 3.04 5.53 -32.24
N LEU A 203 2.62 4.38 -31.71
CA LEU A 203 1.21 3.99 -31.62
C LEU A 203 0.76 4.15 -30.16
N ASP A 204 -0.18 5.06 -29.92
CA ASP A 204 -0.83 5.28 -28.62
C ASP A 204 -2.23 4.67 -28.68
N PHE A 205 -2.44 3.55 -27.99
CA PHE A 205 -3.73 2.84 -28.01
C PHE A 205 -4.68 3.37 -26.93
N LYS A 206 -4.13 3.93 -25.84
CA LYS A 206 -4.92 4.43 -24.71
C LYS A 206 -5.29 5.90 -24.80
N ASP A 207 -4.71 6.63 -25.77
CA ASP A 207 -4.90 8.07 -25.96
C ASP A 207 -4.57 8.85 -24.68
N ASP A 208 -3.65 8.35 -23.86
CA ASP A 208 -3.32 8.97 -22.58
C ASP A 208 -2.07 9.84 -22.64
N ASP A 209 -1.31 9.82 -23.74
CA ASP A 209 -0.09 10.62 -23.91
C ASP A 209 -0.31 12.11 -23.61
N ILE A 210 0.68 12.74 -22.98
CA ILE A 210 0.64 14.19 -22.75
C ILE A 210 0.75 14.88 -24.11
N ARG A 211 -0.36 15.44 -24.56
CA ARG A 211 -0.45 16.25 -25.78
C ARG A 211 -0.15 17.68 -25.48
#